data_AF-A0A928DPT6-F1
#
_entry.id   AF-A0A928DPT6-F1
#
_cell.length_a   1.000
_cell.length_b   1.000
_cell.length_c   1.000
_cell.angle_alpha   90.00
_cell.angle_beta   90.00
_cell.angle_gamma   90.00
#
_symmetry.space_group_name_H-M   'P 1'
#
loop_
_entity.id
_entity.type
_entity.pdbx_description
1 polymer ?
#
loop_
_entity_poly.entity_id
_entity_poly.type
_entity_poly.pdbx_seq_one_letter_code
_entity_poly.pdbx_strand_id
1 'polypeptide(L)'
;MKKYFVLLFVLCLFVFGVAVLRTEINRSGREISHLQNEVEVKEARNQYLQLQISRLASPGNISALAQEKLGLVPAKPHQVIILDNK
;
A
#
# COMPACT_ATOMS: atom_id res chain seq x y z
N MET A 1 61.10 -4.62 12.38
CA MET A 1 60.26 -5.48 11.52
C MET A 1 58.95 -5.92 12.18
N LYS A 2 58.95 -6.58 13.36
CA LYS A 2 57.70 -7.01 14.02
C LYS A 2 56.67 -5.90 14.29
N LYS A 3 57.10 -4.69 14.68
CA LYS A 3 56.18 -3.55 14.93
C LYS A 3 55.41 -3.10 13.68
N TYR A 4 56.08 -3.07 12.52
CA TYR A 4 55.44 -2.73 11.25
C TYR A 4 54.47 -3.82 10.79
N PHE A 5 54.79 -5.09 11.06
CA PHE A 5 53.90 -6.21 10.79
C PHE A 5 52.62 -6.14 11.63
N VAL A 6 52.74 -5.86 12.93
CA VAL A 6 51.58 -5.66 13.81
C VAL A 6 50.73 -4.48 13.36
N LEU A 7 51.35 -3.37 12.98
CA LEU A 7 50.65 -2.17 12.52
C LEU A 7 49.89 -2.44 11.21
N LEU A 8 50.51 -3.14 10.26
CA LEU A 8 49.86 -3.55 9.01
C LEU A 8 48.69 -4.52 9.26
N PHE A 9 48.84 -5.43 10.21
CA PHE A 9 47.79 -6.38 10.58
C PHE A 9 46.58 -5.68 11.20
N VAL A 10 46.81 -4.74 12.12
CA VAL A 10 45.74 -3.92 12.72
C VAL A 10 45.04 -3.06 11.65
N LEU A 11 45.80 -2.49 10.71
CA LEU A 11 45.24 -1.73 9.60
C LEU A 11 44.34 -2.61 8.71
N CYS A 12 44.76 -3.83 8.39
CA CYS A 12 43.95 -4.79 7.63
C CYS A 12 42.67 -5.16 8.36
N LEU A 13 42.74 -5.44 9.67
CA LEU A 13 41.56 -5.74 10.48
C LEU A 13 40.58 -4.55 10.52
N PHE A 14 41.10 -3.34 10.61
CA PHE A 14 40.27 -2.13 10.60
C PHE A 14 39.53 -1.97 9.27
N VAL A 15 40.23 -2.09 8.13
CA VAL A 15 39.63 -2.00 6.79
C VAL A 15 38.59 -3.12 6.60
N PHE A 16 38.90 -4.34 7.04
CA PHE A 16 37.99 -5.47 6.96
C PHE A 16 36.72 -5.25 7.79
N GLY A 17 36.84 -4.74 9.01
CA GLY A 17 35.69 -4.41 9.86
C GLY A 17 34.77 -3.37 9.23
N VAL A 18 35.34 -2.31 8.63
CA VAL A 18 34.56 -1.29 7.91
C VAL A 18 33.84 -1.87 6.70
N ALA A 19 34.49 -2.78 5.95
CA ALA A 19 33.88 -3.44 4.80
C ALA A 19 32.67 -4.30 5.19
N VAL A 20 32.79 -5.08 6.27
CA VAL A 20 31.70 -5.93 6.79
C VAL A 20 30.49 -5.09 7.20
N LEU A 21 30.70 -4.02 7.97
CA LEU A 21 29.62 -3.11 8.39
C LEU A 21 28.86 -2.50 7.20
N ARG A 22 29.58 -2.11 6.14
CA ARG A 22 28.93 -1.58 4.93
C ARG A 22 28.11 -2.64 4.20
N THR A 23 28.57 -3.89 4.14
CA THR A 23 27.82 -4.97 3.48
C THR A 23 26.53 -5.31 4.20
N GLU A 24 26.52 -5.24 5.53
CA GLU A 24 25.33 -5.51 6.34
C GLU A 24 24.28 -4.40 6.17
N ILE A 25 24.70 -3.13 6.20
CA ILE A 25 23.84 -1.97 5.93
C ILE A 25 23.22 -2.06 4.52
N ASN A 26 24.01 -2.43 3.51
CA ASN A 26 23.53 -2.57 2.14
C ASN A 26 22.55 -3.74 1.95
N ARG A 27 22.60 -4.76 2.80
CA ARG A 27 21.63 -5.85 2.78
C ARG A 27 20.30 -5.39 3.37
N SER A 28 20.33 -4.79 4.55
CA SER A 28 19.13 -4.24 5.20
C SER A 28 18.47 -3.15 4.37
N GLY A 29 19.25 -2.25 3.75
CA GLY A 29 18.71 -1.20 2.89
C GLY A 29 17.97 -1.73 1.66
N ARG A 30 18.39 -2.86 1.09
CA ARG A 30 17.70 -3.50 -0.03
C ARG A 30 16.39 -4.15 0.39
N GLU A 31 16.38 -4.84 1.53
CA GLU A 31 15.15 -5.42 2.07
C GLU A 31 14.12 -4.34 2.44
N ILE A 32 14.58 -3.23 3.04
CA ILE A 32 13.73 -2.06 3.32
C ILE A 32 13.17 -1.47 2.02
N SER A 33 14.00 -1.27 1.01
CA SER A 33 13.55 -0.72 -0.28
C SER A 33 12.54 -1.66 -0.97
N HIS A 34 12.73 -2.97 -0.90
CA HIS A 34 11.79 -3.95 -1.45
C HIS A 34 10.44 -3.88 -0.71
N LEU A 35 10.46 -3.87 0.62
CA LEU A 35 9.26 -3.76 1.45
C LEU A 35 8.51 -2.44 1.21
N GLN A 36 9.22 -1.32 1.11
CA GLN A 36 8.61 -0.02 0.80
C GLN A 36 7.91 -0.03 -0.55
N ASN A 37 8.55 -0.58 -1.59
CA ASN A 37 7.94 -0.69 -2.91
C ASN A 37 6.69 -1.59 -2.90
N GLU A 38 6.72 -2.70 -2.16
CA GLU A 38 5.52 -3.54 -1.99
C GLU A 38 4.37 -2.79 -1.31
N VAL A 39 4.66 -2.00 -0.28
CA VAL A 39 3.66 -1.19 0.42
C VAL A 39 3.06 -0.16 -0.54
N GLU A 40 3.90 0.58 -1.28
CA GLU A 40 3.45 1.59 -2.23
C GLU A 40 2.52 1.00 -3.30
N VAL A 41 2.89 -0.14 -3.89
CA VAL A 41 2.06 -0.82 -4.89
C VAL A 41 0.72 -1.26 -4.29
N LYS A 42 0.72 -1.80 -3.06
CA LYS A 42 -0.50 -2.25 -2.38
C LYS A 42 -1.41 -1.07 -2.01
N GLU A 43 -0.85 0.05 -1.55
CA GLU A 43 -1.59 1.26 -1.24
C GLU A 43 -2.23 1.87 -2.48
N ALA A 44 -1.47 2.02 -3.57
CA ALA A 44 -1.99 2.50 -4.84
C ALA A 44 -3.15 1.62 -5.34
N ARG A 45 -2.99 0.28 -5.22
CA ARG A 45 -4.06 -0.66 -5.60
C ARG A 45 -5.28 -0.50 -4.69
N ASN A 46 -5.10 -0.32 -3.40
CA ASN A 46 -6.19 -0.12 -2.45
C ASN A 46 -6.98 1.16 -2.77
N GLN A 47 -6.29 2.29 -2.96
CA GLN A 47 -6.90 3.57 -3.33
C GLN A 47 -7.71 3.45 -4.63
N TYR A 48 -7.16 2.77 -5.65
CA TYR A 48 -7.87 2.52 -6.90
C TYR A 48 -9.14 1.68 -6.70
N LEU A 49 -9.08 0.62 -5.89
CA LEU A 49 -10.24 -0.22 -5.59
C LEU A 49 -11.30 0.53 -4.78
N GLN A 50 -10.90 1.33 -3.80
CA GLN A 50 -11.82 2.19 -3.04
C GLN A 50 -12.56 3.17 -3.96
N LEU A 51 -11.85 3.79 -4.91
CA LEU A 51 -12.47 4.65 -5.91
C LEU A 51 -13.49 3.89 -6.76
N GLN A 52 -13.17 2.67 -7.18
CA GLN A 52 -14.11 1.83 -7.92
C GLN A 52 -15.34 1.47 -7.09
N ILE A 53 -15.16 1.05 -5.83
CA ILE A 53 -16.28 0.75 -4.94
C ILE A 53 -17.18 1.98 -4.80
N SER A 54 -16.62 3.15 -4.54
CA SER A 54 -17.40 4.40 -4.44
C SER A 54 -18.17 4.72 -5.73
N ARG A 55 -17.57 4.45 -6.90
CA ARG A 55 -18.25 4.62 -8.19
C ARG A 55 -19.39 3.62 -8.36
N LEU A 56 -19.17 2.35 -8.06
CA LEU A 56 -20.19 1.31 -8.16
C LEU A 56 -21.33 1.52 -7.16
N ALA A 57 -21.00 1.92 -5.93
CA ALA A 57 -21.94 2.23 -4.86
C ALA A 57 -22.63 3.59 -5.02
N SER A 58 -22.28 4.37 -6.06
CA SER A 58 -22.93 5.65 -6.28
C SER A 58 -24.42 5.46 -6.54
N PRO A 59 -25.30 6.32 -5.97
CA PRO A 59 -26.75 6.19 -6.15
C PRO A 59 -27.19 6.14 -7.61
N GLY A 60 -26.48 6.87 -8.48
CA GLY A 60 -26.72 6.85 -9.93
C GLY A 60 -26.50 5.48 -10.55
N ASN A 61 -25.38 4.82 -10.24
CA ASN A 61 -25.09 3.47 -10.74
C ASN A 61 -26.08 2.44 -10.17
N ILE A 62 -26.39 2.52 -8.87
CA ILE A 62 -27.35 1.63 -8.23
C ILE A 62 -28.73 1.79 -8.87
N SER A 63 -29.18 3.02 -9.10
CA SER A 63 -30.48 3.31 -9.72
C SER A 63 -30.53 2.82 -11.17
N ALA A 64 -29.47 3.03 -11.94
CA ALA A 64 -29.36 2.55 -13.31
C ALA A 64 -29.38 1.01 -13.36
N LEU A 65 -28.62 0.34 -12.48
CA LEU A 65 -28.59 -1.12 -12.39
C LEU A 65 -29.95 -1.69 -11.94
N ALA A 66 -30.62 -1.05 -10.98
CA ALA A 66 -31.95 -1.41 -10.52
C ALA A 66 -33.00 -1.28 -11.64
N GLN A 67 -32.89 -0.25 -12.48
CA GLN A 67 -33.76 -0.08 -13.63
C GLN A 67 -33.48 -1.13 -14.72
N GLU A 68 -32.20 -1.37 -15.05
CA GLU A 68 -31.81 -2.30 -16.12
C GLU A 68 -32.07 -3.78 -15.74
N LYS A 69 -31.72 -4.19 -14.52
CA LYS A 69 -31.78 -5.59 -14.10
C LYS A 69 -33.10 -5.99 -13.45
N LEU A 70 -33.75 -5.05 -12.76
CA LEU A 70 -34.95 -5.33 -11.96
C LEU A 70 -36.19 -4.60 -12.50
N GLY A 71 -36.05 -3.79 -13.56
CA GLY A 71 -37.16 -3.01 -14.12
C GLY A 71 -37.70 -1.95 -13.15
N LEU A 72 -36.94 -1.61 -12.10
CA LEU A 72 -37.39 -0.68 -11.08
C LEU A 72 -37.37 0.76 -11.60
N VAL A 73 -38.42 1.50 -11.29
CA VAL A 73 -38.56 2.92 -11.61
C VAL A 73 -38.76 3.72 -10.33
N PRO A 74 -38.24 4.96 -10.25
CA PRO A 74 -38.43 5.80 -9.07
C PRO A 74 -39.92 5.97 -8.76
N ALA A 75 -40.31 5.72 -7.51
CA ALA A 75 -41.67 5.94 -7.06
C ALA A 75 -42.02 7.43 -7.17
N LYS A 76 -43.21 7.74 -7.68
CA LYS A 76 -43.67 9.12 -7.77
C LYS A 76 -44.03 9.63 -6.36
N PRO A 77 -43.95 10.94 -6.08
CA PRO A 77 -44.19 11.47 -4.73
C PRO A 77 -45.55 11.08 -4.13
N HIS A 78 -46.58 10.94 -4.96
CA HIS A 78 -47.93 10.51 -4.55
C HIS A 78 -48.06 9.01 -4.25
N GLN A 79 -47.02 8.22 -4.47
CA GLN A 79 -46.97 6.77 -4.21
C GLN A 79 -46.18 6.43 -2.95
N VAL A 80 -45.59 7.43 -2.27
CA VAL A 80 -44.80 7.24 -1.05
C VAL A 80 -45.67 7.58 0.16
N ILE A 81 -45.89 6.61 1.04
CA ILE A 81 -46.58 6.81 2.33
C ILE A 81 -45.52 6.73 3.43
N ILE A 82 -45.33 7.83 4.17
CA ILE A 82 -44.44 7.88 5.33
C ILE A 82 -45.26 7.44 6.54
N LEU A 83 -44.92 6.29 7.12
CA LEU A 83 -45.51 5.82 8.38
C LEU A 83 -44.75 6.45 9.54
N ASP A 84 -45.43 7.26 10.34
CA ASP A 84 -44.87 7.86 11.54
C ASP A 84 -44.85 6.81 12.65
N ASN A 85 -43.66 6.51 13.20
CA ASN A 85 -43.50 5.48 14.22
C ASN A 85 -43.80 6.09 15.59
N LYS A 86 -45.01 5.87 16.08
CA LYS A 86 -45.48 6.36 17.37
C LYS A 86 -44.98 5.51 18.53
#